data_AF-A0AAV1HMJ2-F1
#
_entry.id   AF-A0AAV1HMJ2-F1
#
_cell.length_a   1.000
_cell.length_b   1.000
_cell.length_c   1.000
_cell.angle_alpha   90.00
_cell.angle_beta   90.00
_cell.angle_gamma   90.00
#
_symmetry.space_group_name_H-M   'P 1'
#
loop_
_entity.id
_entity.type
_entity.pdbx_description
1 polymer ?
#
loop_
_entity_poly.entity_id
_entity_poly.type
_entity_poly.pdbx_seq_one_letter_code
_entity_poly.pdbx_strand_id
1 'polypeptide(L)'
;MDNRTTHLQQAKNKTFVYLWTFGQFQQEQVEWDEVNKLLQHHGFKPVYFADPVENKSLNDLVLLDKKSAVEIRQTLKTMLTDSERRQTLIQELIKTNNLLKDDIQVHISRSAQQSQRISELEGLLDVVKTRVQDLEDRCIGKAVQQQSHRQQLQEEKLEAQIQSQVLEQKLTKQRVETAQLQKKLYFAIKEEERRLARQNQTFQLVCNKISQQESLTEQQVLDVIDFYETKMSQLQDELRCAKEGPEATSDNKIKKAPGHVSKPFKTVLKAYQEQQRASKTQIQELKKEVERLKQELEARPTLKDVKFYKHKLRQLEILHKHNNSRLPKDDSRPEISRDMSDKFLKYQKLLGDIRSVLNHPRAPLQLHRQKPSSAGLELGEFQTLLPTLEVWARQLYLLKVKTPAQTLQQRG
;
A
#
# COMPACT_ATOMS: atom_id res chain seq x y z
N MET A 1 127.12 72.52 -4.65
CA MET A 1 126.26 73.49 -3.95
C MET A 1 125.63 74.38 -4.99
N ASP A 2 124.36 74.69 -4.77
CA ASP A 2 123.53 75.70 -5.45
C ASP A 2 122.59 75.26 -6.59
N ASN A 3 121.36 75.05 -6.13
CA ASN A 3 120.09 75.04 -6.85
C ASN A 3 119.84 76.34 -7.63
N ARG A 4 119.18 76.21 -8.79
CA ARG A 4 118.04 77.08 -9.18
C ARG A 4 117.26 76.50 -10.36
N THR A 5 116.11 75.92 -9.99
CA THR A 5 114.78 76.00 -10.61
C THR A 5 114.67 76.78 -11.94
N THR A 6 114.15 76.13 -12.99
CA THR A 6 112.80 76.38 -13.57
C THR A 6 112.64 75.69 -14.94
N HIS A 7 111.38 75.34 -15.23
CA HIS A 7 110.80 74.98 -16.53
C HIS A 7 111.19 73.65 -17.18
N LEU A 8 110.34 72.62 -17.00
CA LEU A 8 109.75 71.95 -18.16
C LEU A 8 108.44 71.23 -17.82
N GLN A 9 107.36 71.75 -18.41
CA GLN A 9 106.21 71.02 -18.94
C GLN A 9 105.49 70.04 -18.02
N GLN A 10 104.51 70.60 -17.30
CA GLN A 10 103.13 70.12 -17.23
C GLN A 10 102.85 68.94 -18.19
N ALA A 11 103.01 67.71 -17.68
CA ALA A 11 102.54 66.51 -18.35
C ALA A 11 101.01 66.59 -18.39
N LYS A 12 100.49 66.95 -19.56
CA LYS A 12 99.07 67.02 -19.86
C LYS A 12 98.40 65.72 -19.43
N ASN A 13 97.51 65.83 -18.44
CA ASN A 13 96.45 64.87 -18.19
C ASN A 13 95.74 64.60 -19.52
N LYS A 14 96.08 63.50 -20.19
CA LYS A 14 95.31 62.99 -21.31
C LYS A 14 94.08 62.31 -20.74
N THR A 15 93.11 63.11 -20.33
CA THR A 15 91.73 62.67 -20.17
C THR A 15 91.26 62.28 -21.56
N PHE A 16 91.23 60.99 -21.86
CA PHE A 16 90.52 60.51 -23.05
C PHE A 16 89.02 60.70 -22.78
N VAL A 17 88.54 61.91 -23.04
CA VAL A 17 87.11 62.18 -23.18
C VAL A 17 86.74 61.52 -24.50
N TYR A 18 86.26 60.27 -24.44
CA TYR A 18 85.54 59.69 -25.56
C TYR A 18 84.21 60.46 -25.68
N LEU A 19 84.27 61.63 -26.30
CA LEU A 19 83.09 62.32 -26.81
C LEU A 19 82.43 61.32 -27.75
N TRP A 20 81.27 60.82 -27.37
CA TRP A 20 80.47 60.01 -28.25
C TRP A 20 80.34 60.74 -29.58
N THR A 21 80.50 60.01 -30.68
CA THR A 21 80.11 60.58 -31.97
C THR A 21 78.62 60.91 -31.90
N PHE A 22 78.20 61.98 -32.58
CA PHE A 22 76.80 62.42 -32.55
C PHE A 22 75.81 61.28 -32.84
N GLY A 23 76.15 60.37 -33.76
CA GLY A 23 75.36 59.18 -34.04
C GLY A 23 75.29 58.16 -32.91
N GLN A 24 76.38 57.95 -32.15
CA GLN A 24 76.39 57.06 -30.98
C GLN A 24 75.54 57.63 -29.83
N PHE A 25 75.55 58.95 -29.66
CA PHE A 25 74.69 59.62 -28.67
C PHE A 25 73.21 59.53 -29.04
N GLN A 26 72.86 59.78 -30.30
CA GLN A 26 71.49 59.62 -30.76
C GLN A 26 70.98 58.18 -30.59
N GLN A 27 71.81 57.19 -30.91
CA GLN A 27 71.44 55.78 -30.73
C GLN A 27 71.18 55.44 -29.27
N GLU A 28 72.10 55.83 -28.39
CA GLU A 28 71.97 55.54 -26.96
C GLU A 28 70.78 56.28 -26.35
N GLN A 29 70.50 57.51 -26.80
CA GLN A 29 69.30 58.26 -26.42
C GLN A 29 68.02 57.53 -26.80
N VAL A 30 67.90 57.03 -28.04
CA VAL A 30 66.73 56.26 -28.49
C VAL A 30 66.55 54.99 -27.66
N GLU A 31 67.63 54.26 -27.40
CA GLU A 31 67.57 53.02 -26.62
C GLU A 31 67.18 53.26 -25.14
N TRP A 32 67.59 54.39 -24.55
CA TRP A 32 67.13 54.81 -23.22
C TRP A 32 65.71 55.37 -23.23
N ASP A 33 65.28 56.05 -24.30
CA ASP A 33 63.91 56.51 -24.45
C ASP A 33 62.91 55.34 -24.47
N GLU A 34 63.27 54.21 -25.07
CA GLU A 34 62.48 52.98 -24.96
C GLU A 34 62.35 52.46 -23.53
N VAL A 35 63.44 52.48 -22.75
CA VAL A 35 63.40 52.07 -21.34
C VAL A 35 62.64 53.08 -20.50
N ASN A 36 62.75 54.37 -20.79
CA ASN A 36 62.02 55.42 -20.12
C ASN A 36 60.52 55.29 -20.34
N LYS A 37 60.06 54.89 -21.53
CA LYS A 37 58.64 54.58 -21.77
C LYS A 37 58.17 53.42 -20.89
N LEU A 38 58.97 52.36 -20.76
CA LEU A 38 58.65 51.24 -19.86
C LEU A 38 58.64 51.66 -18.39
N LEU A 39 59.66 52.41 -17.95
CA LEU A 39 59.74 52.93 -16.59
C LEU A 39 58.51 53.78 -16.26
N GLN A 40 58.13 54.69 -17.14
CA GLN A 40 56.96 55.53 -16.97
C GLN A 40 55.66 54.72 -16.95
N HIS A 41 55.51 53.70 -17.79
CA HIS A 41 54.36 52.79 -17.76
C HIS A 41 54.22 52.08 -16.40
N HIS A 42 55.35 51.79 -15.74
CA HIS A 42 55.39 51.23 -14.38
C HIS A 42 55.41 52.28 -13.26
N GLY A 43 55.29 53.57 -13.57
CA GLY A 43 55.24 54.67 -12.58
C GLY A 43 56.60 55.14 -12.06
N PHE A 44 57.70 54.72 -12.67
CA PHE A 44 59.05 55.17 -12.35
C PHE A 44 59.43 56.45 -13.11
N LYS A 45 60.39 57.20 -12.54
CA LYS A 45 60.93 58.40 -13.18
C LYS A 45 61.86 58.02 -14.35
N PRO A 46 61.79 58.73 -15.48
CA PRO A 46 62.71 58.53 -16.61
C PRO A 46 64.16 58.92 -16.26
N VAL A 47 65.10 58.24 -16.88
CA VAL A 47 66.54 58.48 -16.83
C VAL A 47 66.92 59.47 -17.93
N TYR A 48 67.62 60.54 -17.57
CA TYR A 48 68.07 61.56 -18.52
C TYR A 48 69.59 61.63 -18.56
N PHE A 49 70.13 61.94 -19.74
CA PHE A 49 71.54 62.32 -19.86
C PHE A 49 71.75 63.69 -19.22
N ALA A 50 72.86 63.84 -18.51
CA ALA A 50 73.24 65.14 -17.96
C ALA A 50 73.63 66.09 -19.10
N ASP A 51 73.11 67.32 -19.06
CA ASP A 51 73.56 68.37 -19.95
C ASP A 51 75.01 68.74 -19.59
N PRO A 52 75.97 68.66 -20.53
CA PRO A 52 77.37 69.07 -20.31
C PRO A 52 77.52 70.53 -19.86
N VAL A 53 76.49 71.37 -20.06
CA VAL A 53 76.49 72.80 -19.72
C VAL A 53 75.89 73.07 -18.33
N GLU A 54 75.08 72.15 -17.80
CA GLU A 54 74.55 72.24 -16.45
C GLU A 54 75.58 71.72 -15.44
N ASN A 55 76.21 72.62 -14.68
CA ASN A 55 77.17 72.31 -13.61
C ASN A 55 76.50 71.59 -12.42
N LYS A 56 76.07 70.34 -12.62
CA LYS A 56 75.58 69.46 -11.56
C LYS A 56 76.78 68.87 -10.80
N SER A 57 76.66 68.77 -9.48
CA SER A 57 77.67 68.12 -8.65
C SER A 57 77.87 66.68 -9.12
N LEU A 58 79.13 66.22 -9.20
CA LEU A 58 79.44 64.83 -9.56
C LEU A 58 78.79 63.81 -8.62
N ASN A 59 78.41 64.24 -7.40
CA ASN A 59 77.71 63.42 -6.43
C ASN A 59 76.25 63.11 -6.83
N ASP A 60 75.65 63.92 -7.72
CA ASP A 60 74.28 63.77 -8.19
C ASP A 60 74.19 63.05 -9.55
N LEU A 61 75.34 62.61 -10.10
CA LEU A 61 75.47 62.01 -11.42
C LEU A 61 75.96 60.56 -11.34
N VAL A 62 75.39 59.69 -12.16
CA VAL A 62 75.85 58.31 -12.30
C VAL A 62 76.68 58.20 -13.58
N LEU A 63 77.99 57.96 -13.43
CA LEU A 63 78.89 57.75 -14.55
C LEU A 63 78.94 56.26 -14.90
N LEU A 64 78.54 55.94 -16.13
CA LEU A 64 78.54 54.58 -16.64
C LEU A 64 79.49 54.49 -17.83
N ASP A 65 80.31 53.44 -17.86
CA ASP A 65 80.99 53.05 -19.09
C ASP A 65 79.97 52.43 -20.06
N LYS A 66 80.32 52.39 -21.35
CA LYS A 66 79.41 51.92 -22.40
C LYS A 66 78.87 50.50 -22.13
N LYS A 67 79.71 49.62 -21.58
CA LYS A 67 79.32 48.25 -21.30
C LYS A 67 78.30 48.18 -20.15
N SER A 68 78.55 48.87 -19.03
CA SER A 68 77.61 48.88 -17.91
C SER A 68 76.29 49.56 -18.26
N ALA A 69 76.30 50.61 -19.10
CA ALA A 69 75.07 51.27 -19.55
C ALA A 69 74.15 50.31 -20.32
N VAL A 70 74.71 49.54 -21.27
CA VAL A 70 73.97 48.52 -22.03
C VAL A 70 73.45 47.41 -21.11
N GLU A 71 74.27 46.92 -20.18
CA GLU A 71 73.89 45.84 -19.25
C GLU A 71 72.78 46.28 -18.29
N ILE A 72 72.87 47.49 -17.71
CA ILE A 72 71.82 48.06 -16.85
C ILE A 72 70.54 48.24 -17.65
N ARG A 73 70.61 48.81 -18.86
CA ARG A 73 69.44 48.99 -19.72
C ARG A 73 68.75 47.66 -20.02
N GLN A 74 69.51 46.64 -20.40
CA GLN A 74 68.97 45.31 -20.68
C GLN A 74 68.34 44.70 -19.43
N THR A 75 68.97 44.85 -18.27
CA THR A 75 68.46 44.37 -16.98
C THR A 75 67.14 45.09 -16.61
N LEU A 76 67.05 46.40 -16.81
CA LEU A 76 65.81 47.15 -16.59
C LEU A 76 64.71 46.68 -17.54
N LYS A 77 65.00 46.51 -18.84
CA LYS A 77 64.03 45.98 -19.81
C LYS A 77 63.51 44.61 -19.39
N THR A 78 64.38 43.68 -19.00
CA THR A 78 63.96 42.32 -18.59
C THR A 78 63.18 42.33 -17.27
N MET A 79 63.59 43.13 -16.29
CA MET A 79 62.87 43.22 -15.01
C MET A 79 61.48 43.85 -15.16
N LEU A 80 61.33 44.89 -15.96
CA LEU A 80 60.04 45.57 -16.18
C LEU A 80 59.07 44.67 -16.94
N THR A 81 59.52 44.06 -18.04
CA THR A 81 58.71 43.10 -18.81
C THR A 81 58.32 41.87 -17.99
N ASP A 82 59.22 41.35 -17.16
CA ASP A 82 58.90 40.26 -16.24
C ASP A 82 57.89 40.67 -15.16
N SER A 83 57.98 41.91 -14.65
CA SER A 83 57.01 42.45 -13.71
C SER A 83 55.61 42.53 -14.31
N GLU A 84 55.48 42.97 -15.57
CA GLU A 84 54.19 43.00 -16.29
C GLU A 84 53.62 41.60 -16.51
N ARG A 85 54.46 40.64 -16.92
CA ARG A 85 54.08 39.23 -17.04
C ARG A 85 53.58 38.66 -15.72
N ARG A 86 54.30 38.91 -14.62
CA ARG A 86 53.88 38.46 -13.27
C ARG A 86 52.58 39.12 -12.84
N GLN A 87 52.39 40.40 -13.11
CA GLN A 87 51.13 41.09 -12.79
C GLN A 87 49.94 40.48 -13.54
N THR A 88 50.12 40.14 -14.81
CA THR A 88 49.11 39.46 -15.63
C THR A 88 48.75 38.10 -15.04
N LEU A 89 49.76 37.28 -14.72
CA LEU A 89 49.55 35.97 -14.10
C LEU A 89 48.83 36.07 -12.76
N ILE A 90 49.18 37.05 -11.91
CA ILE A 90 48.49 37.28 -10.64
C ILE A 90 47.01 37.61 -10.87
N GLN A 91 46.69 38.44 -11.85
CA GLN A 91 45.29 38.76 -12.19
C GLN A 91 44.52 37.54 -12.69
N GLU A 92 45.14 36.70 -13.53
CA GLU A 92 44.54 35.45 -13.99
C GLU A 92 44.32 34.44 -12.85
N LEU A 93 45.29 34.34 -11.93
CA LEU A 93 45.15 33.52 -10.72
C LEU A 93 44.01 34.02 -9.82
N ILE A 94 43.87 35.33 -9.64
CA ILE A 94 42.76 35.91 -8.87
C ILE A 94 41.41 35.58 -9.54
N LYS A 95 41.32 35.78 -10.86
CA LYS A 95 40.10 35.48 -11.63
C LYS A 95 39.72 34.01 -11.51
N THR A 96 40.67 33.10 -11.74
CA THR A 96 40.44 31.65 -11.66
C THR A 96 40.12 31.19 -10.23
N ASN A 97 40.76 31.77 -9.22
CA ASN A 97 40.44 31.47 -7.81
C ASN A 97 39.01 31.89 -7.44
N ASN A 98 38.54 33.04 -7.93
CA ASN A 98 37.17 33.49 -7.69
C ASN A 98 36.15 32.59 -8.40
N LEU A 99 36.40 32.20 -9.65
CA LEU A 99 35.55 31.24 -10.36
C LEU A 99 35.48 29.89 -9.63
N LEU A 100 36.61 29.38 -9.14
CA LEU A 100 36.65 28.15 -8.36
C LEU A 100 35.87 28.26 -7.04
N LYS A 101 35.93 29.42 -6.38
CA LYS A 101 35.13 29.67 -5.16
C LYS A 101 33.63 29.65 -5.48
N ASP A 102 33.21 30.28 -6.58
CA ASP A 102 31.82 30.28 -7.01
C ASP A 102 31.33 28.87 -7.34
N ASP A 103 32.13 28.08 -8.08
CA ASP A 103 31.83 26.69 -8.39
C ASP A 103 31.70 25.83 -7.11
N ILE A 104 32.62 25.99 -6.16
CA ILE A 104 32.56 25.31 -4.86
C ILE A 104 31.27 25.69 -4.12
N GLN A 105 30.88 26.97 -4.13
CA GLN A 105 29.66 27.42 -3.48
C GLN A 105 28.41 26.80 -4.12
N VAL A 106 28.37 26.69 -5.45
CA VAL A 106 27.29 26.00 -6.16
C VAL A 106 27.26 24.51 -5.80
N HIS A 107 28.42 23.85 -5.74
CA HIS A 107 28.52 22.44 -5.33
C HIS A 107 28.06 22.21 -3.90
N ILE A 108 28.42 23.09 -2.96
CA ILE A 108 27.95 23.05 -1.58
C ILE A 108 26.42 23.20 -1.53
N SER A 109 25.87 24.19 -2.24
CA SER A 109 24.42 24.44 -2.29
C SER A 109 23.67 23.23 -2.85
N ARG A 110 24.18 22.64 -3.94
CA ARG A 110 23.60 21.42 -4.54
C ARG A 110 23.69 20.22 -3.60
N SER A 111 24.82 20.04 -2.92
CA SER A 111 25.02 18.96 -1.95
C SER A 111 24.05 19.08 -0.76
N ALA A 112 23.87 20.30 -0.23
CA ALA A 112 22.91 20.57 0.83
C ALA A 112 21.46 20.25 0.42
N GLN A 113 21.06 20.64 -0.80
CA GLN A 113 19.73 20.29 -1.35
C GLN A 113 19.55 18.77 -1.50
N GLN A 114 20.58 18.06 -1.96
CA GLN A 114 20.55 16.60 -2.06
C GLN A 114 20.45 15.95 -0.69
N SER A 115 21.21 16.42 0.30
CA SER A 115 21.14 15.95 1.68
C SER A 115 19.75 16.13 2.28
N GLN A 116 19.13 17.31 2.09
CA GLN A 116 17.76 17.56 2.53
C GLN A 116 16.78 16.58 1.89
N ARG A 117 16.87 16.37 0.58
CA ARG A 117 15.99 15.42 -0.13
C ARG A 117 16.18 13.98 0.34
N ILE A 118 17.40 13.58 0.68
CA ILE A 118 17.66 12.27 1.28
C ILE A 118 16.97 12.16 2.64
N SER A 119 17.10 13.17 3.50
CA SER A 119 16.43 13.19 4.80
C SER A 119 14.90 13.13 4.69
N GLU A 120 14.30 13.84 3.73
CA GLU A 120 12.86 13.75 3.45
C GLU A 120 12.44 12.34 2.99
N LEU A 121 13.24 11.69 2.14
CA LEU A 121 13.00 10.33 1.69
C LEU A 121 13.18 9.30 2.80
N GLU A 122 14.15 9.49 3.70
CA GLU A 122 14.35 8.68 4.90
C GLU A 122 13.13 8.78 5.82
N GLY A 123 12.62 9.98 6.05
CA GLY A 123 11.39 10.19 6.83
C GLY A 123 10.17 9.49 6.23
N LEU A 124 9.98 9.58 4.91
CA LEU A 124 8.91 8.85 4.21
C LEU A 124 9.09 7.34 4.28
N LEU A 125 10.32 6.85 4.16
CA LEU A 125 10.63 5.43 4.28
C LEU A 125 10.29 4.91 5.68
N ASP A 126 10.59 5.66 6.74
CA ASP A 126 10.27 5.26 8.12
C ASP A 126 8.75 5.25 8.38
N VAL A 127 8.00 6.19 7.79
CA VAL A 127 6.52 6.14 7.81
C VAL A 127 5.99 4.91 7.08
N VAL A 128 6.57 4.54 5.93
CA VAL A 128 6.16 3.32 5.22
C VAL A 128 6.51 2.07 6.01
N LYS A 129 7.69 1.99 6.61
CA LYS A 129 8.10 0.86 7.46
C LYS A 129 7.13 0.64 8.62
N THR A 130 6.81 1.70 9.36
CA THR A 130 5.85 1.61 10.48
C THR A 130 4.47 1.18 9.99
N ARG A 131 4.01 1.71 8.85
CA ARG A 131 2.72 1.30 8.29
C ARG A 131 2.68 -0.17 7.84
N VAL A 132 3.77 -0.67 7.26
CA VAL A 132 3.90 -2.08 6.87
C VAL A 132 3.89 -2.96 8.12
N GLN A 133 4.67 -2.61 9.14
CA GLN A 133 4.68 -3.32 10.43
C GLN A 133 3.28 -3.38 11.05
N ASP A 134 2.57 -2.26 11.11
CA ASP A 134 1.19 -2.22 11.63
C ASP A 134 0.22 -3.11 10.84
N LEU A 135 0.44 -3.27 9.53
CA LEU A 135 -0.38 -4.13 8.68
C LEU A 135 -0.05 -5.61 8.93
N GLU A 136 1.25 -5.93 9.02
CA GLU A 136 1.72 -7.28 9.36
C GLU A 136 1.19 -7.71 10.73
N ASP A 137 1.31 -6.87 11.75
CA ASP A 137 0.82 -7.13 13.11
C ASP A 137 -0.69 -7.34 13.14
N ARG A 138 -1.45 -6.54 12.38
CA ARG A 138 -2.91 -6.72 12.24
C ARG A 138 -3.26 -8.00 11.51
N CYS A 139 -2.52 -8.38 10.47
CA CYS A 139 -2.73 -9.62 9.74
C CYS A 139 -2.44 -10.84 10.62
N ILE A 140 -1.33 -10.82 11.35
CA ILE A 140 -0.97 -11.86 12.32
C ILE A 140 -2.02 -11.93 13.43
N GLY A 141 -2.43 -10.79 14.00
CA GLY A 141 -3.45 -10.73 15.04
C GLY A 141 -4.79 -11.32 14.59
N LYS A 142 -5.25 -11.00 13.37
CA LYS A 142 -6.46 -11.60 12.79
C LYS A 142 -6.32 -13.11 12.56
N ALA A 143 -5.17 -13.56 12.06
CA ALA A 143 -4.91 -14.99 11.84
C ALA A 143 -4.95 -15.77 13.16
N VAL A 144 -4.34 -15.23 14.22
CA VAL A 144 -4.37 -15.83 15.56
C VAL A 144 -5.79 -15.86 16.11
N GLN A 145 -6.55 -14.77 15.99
CA GLN A 145 -7.94 -14.71 16.45
C GLN A 145 -8.85 -15.69 15.70
N GLN A 146 -8.68 -15.83 14.37
CA GLN A 146 -9.43 -16.80 13.58
C GLN A 146 -9.07 -18.23 13.98
N GLN A 147 -7.80 -18.51 14.23
CA GLN A 147 -7.34 -19.81 14.68
C GLN A 147 -7.92 -20.17 16.05
N SER A 148 -7.93 -19.23 17.00
CA SER A 148 -8.53 -19.47 18.33
C SER A 148 -10.04 -19.71 18.22
N HIS A 149 -10.75 -18.92 17.40
CA HIS A 149 -12.17 -19.11 17.18
C HIS A 149 -12.49 -20.46 16.51
N ARG A 150 -11.66 -20.88 15.55
CA ARG A 150 -11.78 -22.19 14.90
C ARG A 150 -11.57 -23.33 15.90
N GLN A 151 -10.60 -23.21 16.80
CA GLN A 151 -10.36 -24.20 17.86
C GLN A 151 -11.55 -24.29 18.80
N GLN A 152 -12.08 -23.15 19.26
CA GLN A 152 -13.26 -23.11 20.12
C GLN A 152 -14.49 -23.75 19.44
N LEU A 153 -14.78 -23.40 18.18
CA LEU A 153 -15.88 -24.02 17.43
C LEU A 153 -15.70 -25.53 17.25
N GLN A 154 -14.46 -25.99 17.12
CA GLN A 154 -14.16 -27.42 17.01
C GLN A 154 -14.40 -28.16 18.32
N GLU A 155 -14.06 -27.55 19.46
CA GLU A 155 -14.38 -28.06 20.80
C GLU A 155 -15.88 -28.11 21.02
N GLU A 156 -16.60 -27.02 20.74
CA GLU A 156 -18.07 -26.95 20.85
C GLU A 156 -18.76 -27.97 19.95
N LYS A 157 -18.26 -28.18 18.72
CA LYS A 157 -18.77 -29.23 17.82
C LYS A 157 -18.62 -30.62 18.43
N LEU A 158 -17.45 -30.91 19.01
CA LEU A 158 -17.17 -32.20 19.62
C LEU A 158 -18.05 -32.43 20.84
N GLU A 159 -18.22 -31.41 21.68
CA GLU A 159 -19.11 -31.46 22.84
C GLU A 159 -20.57 -31.68 22.42
N ALA A 160 -21.07 -30.93 21.44
CA ALA A 160 -22.43 -31.09 20.91
C ALA A 160 -22.64 -32.49 20.31
N GLN A 161 -21.63 -33.06 19.64
CA GLN A 161 -21.68 -34.42 19.12
C GLN A 161 -21.81 -35.46 20.24
N ILE A 162 -21.03 -35.32 21.31
CA ILE A 162 -21.12 -36.19 22.49
C ILE A 162 -22.52 -36.10 23.11
N GLN A 163 -23.05 -34.89 23.29
CA GLN A 163 -24.39 -34.67 23.84
C GLN A 163 -25.48 -35.30 22.97
N SER A 164 -25.37 -35.17 21.64
CA SER A 164 -26.31 -35.79 20.69
C SER A 164 -26.33 -37.32 20.83
N GLN A 165 -25.15 -37.96 20.91
CA GLN A 165 -25.06 -39.41 21.10
C GLN A 165 -25.70 -39.87 22.41
N VAL A 166 -25.47 -39.12 23.50
CA VAL A 166 -26.08 -39.44 24.81
C VAL A 166 -27.60 -39.33 24.74
N LEU A 167 -28.14 -38.30 24.09
CA LEU A 167 -29.58 -38.13 23.91
C LEU A 167 -30.18 -39.23 23.03
N GLU A 168 -29.52 -39.64 21.96
CA GLU A 168 -29.93 -40.77 21.12
C GLU A 168 -29.98 -42.08 21.91
N GLN A 169 -28.97 -42.35 22.75
CA GLN A 169 -28.98 -43.52 23.63
C GLN A 169 -30.12 -43.46 24.64
N LYS A 170 -30.45 -42.28 25.18
CA LYS A 170 -31.59 -42.11 26.10
C LYS A 170 -32.92 -42.32 25.38
N LEU A 171 -33.06 -41.80 24.16
CA LEU A 171 -34.25 -41.96 23.33
C LEU A 171 -34.48 -43.44 22.98
N THR A 172 -33.43 -44.17 22.60
CA THR A 172 -33.54 -45.60 22.28
C THR A 172 -33.97 -46.41 23.50
N LYS A 173 -33.41 -46.15 24.68
CA LYS A 173 -33.87 -46.75 25.96
C LYS A 173 -35.36 -46.49 26.21
N GLN A 174 -35.80 -45.24 26.11
CA GLN A 174 -37.21 -44.89 26.30
C GLN A 174 -38.14 -45.54 25.27
N ARG A 175 -37.71 -45.67 24.01
CA ARG A 175 -38.49 -46.38 22.97
C ARG A 175 -38.68 -47.86 23.32
N VAL A 176 -37.62 -48.52 23.80
CA VAL A 176 -37.68 -49.93 24.24
C VAL A 176 -38.64 -50.07 25.43
N GLU A 177 -38.52 -49.23 26.45
CA GLU A 177 -39.42 -49.22 27.61
C GLU A 177 -40.88 -49.00 27.20
N THR A 178 -41.12 -48.03 26.32
CA THR A 178 -42.47 -47.73 25.81
C THR A 178 -43.05 -48.93 25.06
N ALA A 179 -42.27 -49.60 24.21
CA ALA A 179 -42.70 -50.80 23.50
C ALA A 179 -43.00 -51.96 24.47
N GLN A 180 -42.20 -52.13 25.52
CA GLN A 180 -42.45 -53.13 26.57
C GLN A 180 -43.76 -52.83 27.33
N LEU A 181 -43.99 -51.57 27.70
CA LEU A 181 -45.22 -51.15 28.38
C LEU A 181 -46.44 -51.31 27.48
N GLN A 182 -46.35 -50.94 26.20
CA GLN A 182 -47.42 -51.18 25.22
C GLN A 182 -47.76 -52.67 25.09
N LYS A 183 -46.74 -53.54 25.06
CA LYS A 183 -46.93 -54.99 25.03
C LYS A 183 -47.64 -55.51 26.29
N LYS A 184 -47.23 -55.04 27.48
CA LYS A 184 -47.89 -55.40 28.75
C LYS A 184 -49.33 -54.92 28.78
N LEU A 185 -49.60 -53.69 28.35
CA LEU A 185 -50.94 -53.12 28.26
C LEU A 185 -51.82 -53.96 27.34
N TYR A 186 -51.32 -54.36 26.17
CA TYR A 186 -52.04 -55.23 25.23
C TYR A 186 -52.46 -56.56 25.88
N PHE A 187 -51.55 -57.23 26.59
CA PHE A 187 -51.89 -58.47 27.30
C PHE A 187 -52.88 -58.25 28.43
N ALA A 188 -52.74 -57.18 29.20
CA ALA A 188 -53.68 -56.82 30.27
C ALA A 188 -55.09 -56.56 29.71
N ILE A 189 -55.20 -55.82 28.60
CA ILE A 189 -56.47 -55.58 27.90
C ILE A 189 -57.07 -56.89 27.41
N LYS A 190 -56.28 -57.75 26.76
CA LYS A 190 -56.76 -59.07 26.27
C LYS A 190 -57.24 -59.98 27.38
N GLU A 191 -56.58 -59.97 28.54
CA GLU A 191 -57.01 -60.75 29.68
C GLU A 191 -58.26 -60.17 30.35
N GLU A 192 -58.37 -58.85 30.46
CA GLU A 192 -59.60 -58.18 30.90
C GLU A 192 -60.76 -58.47 29.96
N GLU A 193 -60.57 -58.42 28.63
CA GLU A 193 -61.58 -58.83 27.66
C GLU A 193 -62.06 -60.27 27.88
N ARG A 194 -61.14 -61.22 28.15
CA ARG A 194 -61.50 -62.61 28.49
C ARG A 194 -62.22 -62.72 29.83
N ARG A 195 -61.79 -61.97 30.85
CA ARG A 195 -62.44 -61.94 32.16
C ARG A 195 -63.87 -61.41 32.03
N LEU A 196 -64.06 -60.34 31.26
CA LEU A 196 -65.34 -59.71 31.00
C LEU A 196 -66.25 -60.62 30.17
N ALA A 197 -65.71 -61.33 29.17
CA ALA A 197 -66.45 -62.35 28.43
C ALA A 197 -66.93 -63.50 29.33
N ARG A 198 -66.07 -64.02 30.22
CA ARG A 198 -66.45 -65.03 31.22
C ARG A 198 -67.53 -64.50 32.17
N GLN A 199 -67.37 -63.28 32.67
CA GLN A 199 -68.35 -62.65 33.55
C GLN A 199 -69.70 -62.47 32.85
N ASN A 200 -69.70 -62.00 31.59
CA ASN A 200 -70.93 -61.84 30.79
C ASN A 200 -71.61 -63.19 30.53
N GLN A 201 -70.86 -64.26 30.24
CA GLN A 201 -71.42 -65.60 30.07
C GLN A 201 -72.06 -66.11 31.37
N THR A 202 -71.38 -65.96 32.51
CA THR A 202 -71.94 -66.33 33.82
C THR A 202 -73.18 -65.50 34.14
N PHE A 203 -73.14 -64.19 33.86
CA PHE A 203 -74.29 -63.30 34.05
C PHE A 203 -75.46 -63.73 33.16
N GLN A 204 -75.23 -64.05 31.90
CA GLN A 204 -76.27 -64.60 31.01
C GLN A 204 -76.83 -65.93 31.54
N LEU A 205 -76.00 -66.84 32.05
CA LEU A 205 -76.48 -68.10 32.64
C LEU A 205 -77.32 -67.87 33.90
N VAL A 206 -76.94 -66.91 34.74
CA VAL A 206 -77.69 -66.51 35.93
C VAL A 206 -79.01 -65.85 35.52
N CYS A 207 -78.98 -64.89 34.59
CA CYS A 207 -80.18 -64.28 34.02
C CYS A 207 -81.10 -65.34 33.41
N ASN A 208 -80.60 -66.30 32.62
CA ASN A 208 -81.44 -67.35 32.06
C ASN A 208 -82.06 -68.26 33.12
N LYS A 209 -81.36 -68.57 34.22
CA LYS A 209 -81.92 -69.32 35.35
C LYS A 209 -82.96 -68.51 36.12
N ILE A 210 -82.69 -67.23 36.34
CA ILE A 210 -83.62 -66.30 36.97
C ILE A 210 -84.84 -66.12 36.07
N SER A 211 -84.68 -65.87 34.78
CA SER A 211 -85.78 -65.81 33.81
C SER A 211 -86.53 -67.13 33.65
N GLN A 212 -85.93 -68.30 33.92
CA GLN A 212 -86.68 -69.57 33.99
C GLN A 212 -87.51 -69.68 35.28
N GLN A 213 -86.97 -69.24 36.43
CA GLN A 213 -87.70 -69.19 37.71
C GLN A 213 -88.77 -68.09 37.73
N GLU A 214 -88.46 -66.94 37.15
CA GLU A 214 -89.37 -65.85 36.87
C GLU A 214 -90.38 -66.30 35.83
N SER A 215 -90.07 -67.05 34.75
CA SER A 215 -91.14 -67.48 33.81
C SER A 215 -92.23 -68.34 34.46
N LEU A 216 -91.93 -69.16 35.48
CA LEU A 216 -92.97 -69.90 36.21
C LEU A 216 -93.76 -69.00 37.16
N THR A 217 -93.10 -68.02 37.77
CA THR A 217 -93.70 -67.09 38.74
C THR A 217 -94.44 -65.95 38.03
N GLU A 218 -93.85 -65.35 37.02
CA GLU A 218 -94.42 -64.44 36.01
C GLU A 218 -95.53 -65.13 35.23
N GLN A 219 -95.47 -66.41 34.85
CA GLN A 219 -96.63 -67.08 34.25
C GLN A 219 -97.77 -67.22 35.27
N GLN A 220 -97.50 -67.57 36.53
CA GLN A 220 -98.52 -67.57 37.58
C GLN A 220 -99.08 -66.16 37.85
N VAL A 221 -98.23 -65.13 37.83
CA VAL A 221 -98.63 -63.73 37.99
C VAL A 221 -99.40 -63.26 36.75
N LEU A 222 -99.02 -63.68 35.54
CA LEU A 222 -99.73 -63.39 34.29
C LEU A 222 -101.08 -64.10 34.26
N ASP A 223 -101.19 -65.34 34.72
CA ASP A 223 -102.47 -66.05 34.85
C ASP A 223 -103.38 -65.34 35.88
N VAL A 224 -102.80 -64.82 36.97
CA VAL A 224 -103.50 -64.00 37.96
C VAL A 224 -103.86 -62.63 37.38
N ILE A 225 -102.98 -62.01 36.61
CA ILE A 225 -103.23 -60.74 35.90
C ILE A 225 -104.34 -60.97 34.89
N ASP A 226 -104.31 -61.98 34.03
CA ASP A 226 -105.36 -62.34 33.07
C ASP A 226 -106.69 -62.60 33.78
N PHE A 227 -106.67 -63.28 34.93
CA PHE A 227 -107.86 -63.46 35.76
C PHE A 227 -108.40 -62.11 36.25
N TYR A 228 -107.53 -61.26 36.80
CA TYR A 228 -107.92 -59.93 37.26
C TYR A 228 -108.19 -58.96 36.13
N GLU A 229 -107.63 -59.09 34.94
CA GLU A 229 -107.89 -58.29 33.74
C GLU A 229 -109.20 -58.71 33.11
N THR A 230 -109.56 -59.99 33.17
CA THR A 230 -110.91 -60.45 32.82
C THR A 230 -111.92 -59.90 33.83
N LYS A 231 -111.59 -59.95 35.14
CA LYS A 231 -112.40 -59.36 36.21
C LYS A 231 -112.51 -57.84 36.10
N MET A 232 -111.42 -57.19 35.73
CA MET A 232 -111.27 -55.75 35.63
C MET A 232 -111.81 -55.26 34.30
N SER A 233 -111.82 -56.07 33.23
CA SER A 233 -112.57 -55.81 31.99
C SER A 233 -114.06 -55.97 32.24
N GLN A 234 -114.50 -56.93 33.08
CA GLN A 234 -115.88 -57.00 33.55
C GLN A 234 -116.26 -55.76 34.39
N LEU A 235 -115.38 -55.35 35.31
CA LEU A 235 -115.58 -54.15 36.12
C LEU A 235 -115.37 -52.84 35.33
N GLN A 236 -114.59 -52.84 34.25
CA GLN A 236 -114.35 -51.71 33.34
C GLN A 236 -115.40 -51.66 32.23
N ASP A 237 -116.07 -52.75 31.90
CA ASP A 237 -117.31 -52.73 31.10
C ASP A 237 -118.47 -52.22 31.97
N GLU A 238 -118.41 -52.42 33.29
CA GLU A 238 -119.27 -51.74 34.27
C GLU A 238 -118.85 -50.26 34.52
N LEU A 239 -117.55 -49.93 34.53
CA LEU A 239 -117.04 -48.57 34.80
C LEU A 239 -116.80 -47.71 33.53
N ARG A 240 -116.85 -48.26 32.31
CA ARG A 240 -116.86 -47.50 31.04
C ARG A 240 -118.17 -46.76 30.76
N CYS A 241 -119.17 -46.93 31.63
CA CYS A 241 -120.32 -46.03 31.75
C CYS A 241 -120.04 -44.78 32.61
N ALA A 242 -118.83 -44.58 33.16
CA ALA A 242 -118.51 -43.42 34.00
C ALA A 242 -117.04 -42.94 33.83
N LYS A 243 -116.85 -42.04 32.84
CA LYS A 243 -115.84 -40.95 32.71
C LYS A 243 -114.33 -41.25 32.88
N GLU A 244 -113.62 -41.04 31.76
CA GLU A 244 -112.53 -40.05 31.51
C GLU A 244 -111.76 -39.56 32.75
N GLY A 245 -110.44 -39.65 32.91
CA GLY A 245 -109.27 -39.45 32.02
C GLY A 245 -108.19 -38.68 32.83
N PRO A 246 -106.87 -38.79 32.55
CA PRO A 246 -105.81 -38.63 33.55
C PRO A 246 -104.95 -37.33 33.49
N GLU A 247 -104.19 -37.17 34.59
CA GLU A 247 -103.01 -36.33 34.96
C GLU A 247 -101.87 -36.24 33.91
N ALA A 248 -100.71 -35.56 34.05
CA ALA A 248 -100.16 -34.34 34.69
C ALA A 248 -98.63 -34.28 34.36
N THR A 249 -98.11 -33.10 34.00
CA THR A 249 -96.78 -32.48 34.25
C THR A 249 -95.45 -33.24 34.51
N SER A 250 -94.41 -32.75 33.79
CA SER A 250 -93.05 -32.30 34.24
C SER A 250 -91.98 -33.34 34.66
N ASP A 251 -90.66 -33.13 34.66
CA ASP A 251 -89.79 -31.94 34.66
C ASP A 251 -88.29 -32.35 34.53
N ASN A 252 -87.40 -31.38 34.22
CA ASN A 252 -86.03 -31.19 34.77
C ASN A 252 -84.86 -32.18 34.43
N LYS A 253 -83.55 -31.85 34.42
CA LYS A 253 -82.73 -30.68 34.83
C LYS A 253 -81.22 -30.85 34.45
N ILE A 254 -80.50 -29.71 34.44
CA ILE A 254 -79.08 -29.46 34.85
C ILE A 254 -77.95 -29.84 33.85
N LYS A 255 -77.27 -28.89 33.17
CA LYS A 255 -76.20 -27.93 33.59
C LYS A 255 -74.86 -28.55 34.04
N LYS A 256 -73.76 -28.24 33.32
CA LYS A 256 -72.44 -27.83 33.89
C LYS A 256 -71.49 -27.27 32.82
N ALA A 257 -70.70 -26.28 33.25
CA ALA A 257 -69.87 -25.36 32.46
C ALA A 257 -68.37 -25.80 32.42
N PRO A 258 -67.38 -24.93 32.11
CA PRO A 258 -66.67 -24.85 30.83
C PRO A 258 -65.19 -25.28 30.90
N GLY A 259 -64.66 -25.70 29.75
CA GLY A 259 -63.33 -26.27 29.58
C GLY A 259 -62.17 -25.28 29.48
N HIS A 260 -61.09 -25.64 30.16
CA HIS A 260 -59.76 -25.04 30.18
C HIS A 260 -58.99 -25.36 28.89
N VAL A 261 -58.52 -24.35 28.14
CA VAL A 261 -57.64 -24.51 26.95
C VAL A 261 -56.29 -23.83 27.24
N SER A 262 -55.32 -24.59 27.74
CA SER A 262 -54.17 -25.19 27.04
C SER A 262 -53.00 -24.23 26.72
N LYS A 263 -52.07 -24.16 27.68
CA LYS A 263 -50.75 -23.49 27.63
C LYS A 263 -49.82 -23.84 26.44
N PRO A 264 -49.83 -25.04 25.81
CA PRO A 264 -48.91 -25.35 24.70
C PRO A 264 -49.15 -24.54 23.40
N PHE A 265 -50.37 -24.08 23.12
CA PHE A 265 -50.66 -23.34 21.89
C PHE A 265 -50.01 -21.95 21.86
N LYS A 266 -49.84 -21.33 23.04
CA LYS A 266 -49.22 -20.01 23.21
C LYS A 266 -47.71 -20.03 22.93
N THR A 267 -47.04 -21.15 23.23
CA THR A 267 -45.59 -21.31 23.01
C THR A 267 -45.28 -21.49 21.53
N VAL A 268 -46.08 -22.28 20.81
CA VAL A 268 -45.92 -22.50 19.37
C VAL A 268 -46.12 -21.21 18.58
N LEU A 269 -47.12 -20.39 18.95
CA LEU A 269 -47.36 -19.10 18.30
C LEU A 269 -46.20 -18.12 18.47
N LYS A 270 -45.57 -18.08 19.66
CA LYS A 270 -44.40 -17.22 19.89
C LYS A 270 -43.18 -17.65 19.06
N ALA A 271 -42.90 -18.95 18.99
CA ALA A 271 -41.79 -19.47 18.18
C ALA A 271 -41.98 -19.17 16.69
N TYR A 272 -43.20 -19.34 16.16
CA TYR A 272 -43.51 -18.98 14.77
C TYR A 272 -43.36 -17.47 14.49
N GLN A 273 -43.75 -16.62 15.45
CA GLN A 273 -43.61 -15.18 15.32
C GLN A 273 -42.14 -14.74 15.33
N GLU A 274 -41.29 -15.41 16.11
CA GLU A 274 -39.84 -15.17 16.16
C GLU A 274 -39.14 -15.64 14.87
N GLN A 275 -39.52 -16.81 14.37
CA GLN A 275 -39.06 -17.31 13.07
C GLN A 275 -39.42 -16.37 11.91
N GLN A 276 -40.62 -15.77 11.92
CA GLN A 276 -40.99 -14.75 10.92
C GLN A 276 -40.14 -13.48 11.01
N ARG A 277 -39.72 -13.06 12.21
CA ARG A 277 -38.84 -11.89 12.36
C ARG A 277 -37.44 -12.19 11.85
N ALA A 278 -36.88 -13.35 12.21
CA ALA A 278 -35.56 -13.80 11.73
C ALA A 278 -35.52 -13.96 10.21
N SER A 279 -36.57 -14.51 9.60
CA SER A 279 -36.68 -14.59 8.14
C SER A 279 -36.73 -13.21 7.48
N LYS A 280 -37.47 -12.24 8.06
CA LYS A 280 -37.53 -10.87 7.56
C LYS A 280 -36.18 -10.15 7.62
N THR A 281 -35.41 -10.32 8.69
CA THR A 281 -34.07 -9.72 8.79
C THR A 281 -33.11 -10.32 7.78
N GLN A 282 -33.13 -11.65 7.61
CA GLN A 282 -32.30 -12.33 6.61
C GLN A 282 -32.63 -11.88 5.18
N ILE A 283 -33.91 -11.69 4.85
CA ILE A 283 -34.32 -11.16 3.54
C ILE A 283 -33.80 -9.73 3.33
N GLN A 284 -33.80 -8.88 4.36
CA GLN A 284 -33.25 -7.53 4.26
C GLN A 284 -31.73 -7.52 4.05
N GLU A 285 -31.01 -8.41 4.74
CA GLU A 285 -29.56 -8.57 4.57
C GLU A 285 -29.21 -9.05 3.16
N LEU A 286 -29.91 -10.07 2.66
CA LEU A 286 -29.73 -10.57 1.29
C LEU A 286 -30.04 -9.50 0.25
N LYS A 287 -31.05 -8.64 0.47
CA LYS A 287 -31.33 -7.50 -0.42
C LYS A 287 -30.18 -6.49 -0.45
N LYS A 288 -29.58 -6.18 0.71
CA LYS A 288 -28.41 -5.29 0.78
C LYS A 288 -27.20 -5.89 0.06
N GLU A 289 -27.00 -7.20 0.20
CA GLU A 289 -25.94 -7.94 -0.49
C GLU A 289 -26.10 -7.92 -2.01
N VAL A 290 -27.32 -8.15 -2.50
CA VAL A 290 -27.62 -8.09 -3.95
C VAL A 290 -27.36 -6.69 -4.51
N GLU A 291 -27.76 -5.62 -3.81
CA GLU A 291 -27.45 -4.26 -4.26
C GLU A 291 -25.96 -3.97 -4.25
N ARG A 292 -25.21 -4.47 -3.25
CA ARG A 292 -23.74 -4.33 -3.24
C ARG A 292 -23.10 -5.05 -4.42
N LEU A 293 -23.47 -6.29 -4.68
CA LEU A 293 -22.96 -7.08 -5.81
C LEU A 293 -23.30 -6.44 -7.16
N LYS A 294 -24.48 -5.82 -7.27
CA LYS A 294 -24.87 -5.06 -8.47
C LYS A 294 -23.96 -3.84 -8.66
N GLN A 295 -23.67 -3.09 -7.60
CA GLN A 295 -22.72 -1.96 -7.68
C GLN A 295 -21.30 -2.43 -8.06
N GLU A 296 -20.83 -3.55 -7.51
CA GLU A 296 -19.54 -4.15 -7.89
C GLU A 296 -19.51 -4.59 -9.37
N LEU A 297 -20.63 -5.09 -9.90
CA LEU A 297 -20.75 -5.47 -11.30
C LEU A 297 -20.66 -4.25 -12.24
N GLU A 298 -21.36 -3.16 -11.91
CA GLU A 298 -21.35 -1.90 -12.67
C GLU A 298 -19.99 -1.18 -12.60
N ALA A 299 -19.24 -1.35 -11.50
CA ALA A 299 -17.90 -0.78 -11.36
C ALA A 299 -16.82 -1.55 -12.13
N ARG A 300 -17.15 -2.72 -12.71
CA ARG A 300 -16.17 -3.56 -13.41
C ARG A 300 -15.84 -3.00 -14.79
N PRO A 301 -14.55 -2.84 -15.16
CA PRO A 301 -14.18 -2.35 -16.48
C PRO A 301 -14.79 -3.21 -17.60
N THR A 302 -15.48 -2.57 -18.54
CA THR A 302 -16.19 -3.28 -19.61
C THR A 302 -15.18 -3.86 -20.60
N LEU A 303 -15.54 -4.96 -21.30
CA LEU A 303 -14.68 -5.56 -22.34
C LEU A 303 -14.25 -4.54 -23.41
N LYS A 304 -15.09 -3.52 -23.67
CA LYS A 304 -14.77 -2.39 -24.55
C LYS A 304 -13.60 -1.56 -24.00
N ASP A 305 -13.59 -1.26 -22.71
CA ASP A 305 -12.52 -0.52 -22.02
C ASP A 305 -11.22 -1.32 -22.05
N VAL A 306 -11.29 -2.62 -21.77
CA VAL A 306 -10.11 -3.51 -21.84
C VAL A 306 -9.54 -3.56 -23.26
N LYS A 307 -10.38 -3.62 -24.29
CA LYS A 307 -9.92 -3.56 -25.70
C LYS A 307 -9.29 -2.21 -26.04
N PHE A 308 -9.88 -1.10 -25.56
CA PHE A 308 -9.35 0.24 -25.73
C PHE A 308 -7.97 0.39 -25.07
N TYR A 309 -7.81 -0.02 -23.81
CA TYR A 309 -6.54 0.04 -23.10
C TYR A 309 -5.49 -0.89 -23.73
N LYS A 310 -5.89 -2.09 -24.19
CA LYS A 310 -5.01 -3.00 -24.93
C LYS A 310 -4.51 -2.42 -26.26
N HIS A 311 -5.37 -1.68 -26.97
CA HIS A 311 -4.96 -0.99 -28.19
C HIS A 311 -4.00 0.17 -27.88
N LYS A 312 -4.31 0.97 -26.87
CA LYS A 312 -3.47 2.09 -26.41
C LYS A 312 -2.07 1.61 -25.96
N LEU A 313 -2.00 0.47 -25.27
CA LEU A 313 -0.74 -0.17 -24.90
C LEU A 313 0.08 -0.60 -26.12
N ARG A 314 -0.56 -1.24 -27.12
CA ARG A 314 0.13 -1.61 -28.36
C ARG A 314 0.69 -0.40 -29.11
N GLN A 315 -0.03 0.72 -29.15
CA GLN A 315 0.48 1.95 -29.77
C GLN A 315 1.69 2.52 -29.02
N LEU A 316 1.69 2.47 -27.68
CA LEU A 316 2.82 2.91 -26.87
C LEU A 316 4.04 1.98 -27.01
N GLU A 317 3.83 0.67 -27.09
CA GLU A 317 4.89 -0.30 -27.36
C GLU A 317 5.53 -0.09 -28.73
N ILE A 318 4.74 0.19 -29.77
CA ILE A 318 5.24 0.52 -31.10
C ILE A 318 6.10 1.78 -31.02
N LEU A 319 5.62 2.84 -30.35
CA LEU A 319 6.37 4.09 -30.18
C LEU A 319 7.70 3.88 -29.44
N HIS A 320 7.70 3.06 -28.38
CA HIS A 320 8.89 2.74 -27.60
C HIS A 320 9.92 1.94 -28.41
N LYS A 321 9.47 0.99 -29.25
CA LYS A 321 10.34 0.23 -30.15
C LYS A 321 11.01 1.11 -31.20
N HIS A 322 10.34 2.15 -31.70
CA HIS A 322 10.89 3.06 -32.71
C HIS A 322 11.89 4.05 -32.10
N ASN A 323 11.71 4.48 -30.85
CA ASN A 323 12.65 5.37 -30.16
C ASN A 323 13.98 4.69 -29.77
N ASN A 324 13.98 3.38 -29.52
CA ASN A 324 15.22 2.63 -29.22
C ASN A 324 15.99 2.15 -30.47
N SER A 325 15.41 2.24 -31.67
CA SER A 325 16.02 1.75 -32.92
C SER A 325 16.55 2.86 -33.84
N ARG A 326 16.43 4.14 -33.45
CA ARG A 326 16.88 5.28 -34.25
C ARG A 326 17.92 6.12 -33.50
N LEU A 327 19.09 5.52 -33.25
CA LEU A 327 20.30 6.27 -32.89
C LEU A 327 21.09 6.55 -34.18
N PRO A 328 21.18 7.80 -34.68
CA PRO A 328 22.07 8.12 -35.78
C PRO A 328 23.51 8.06 -35.28
N LYS A 329 24.33 7.20 -35.90
CA LYS A 329 25.78 7.39 -35.90
C LYS A 329 26.05 8.63 -36.75
N ASP A 330 26.45 9.72 -36.13
CA ASP A 330 27.02 10.86 -36.83
C ASP A 330 28.37 11.19 -36.21
N ASP A 331 29.41 11.04 -37.02
CA ASP A 331 30.79 11.35 -36.72
C ASP A 331 30.98 12.87 -36.75
N SER A 332 31.04 13.52 -35.57
CA SER A 332 31.70 14.82 -35.38
C SER A 332 31.90 15.12 -33.88
N ARG A 333 33.18 15.15 -33.45
CA ARG A 333 33.72 15.48 -32.11
C ARG A 333 33.45 16.95 -31.71
N PRO A 334 33.54 17.39 -30.40
CA PRO A 334 34.71 17.15 -29.55
C PRO A 334 34.50 16.92 -28.03
N GLU A 335 35.44 16.16 -27.47
CA GLU A 335 36.02 16.19 -26.11
C GLU A 335 35.19 16.05 -24.82
N ILE A 336 33.88 16.24 -24.80
CA ILE A 336 33.05 16.00 -23.60
C ILE A 336 32.71 14.49 -23.44
N SER A 337 32.86 13.72 -24.53
CA SER A 337 32.50 12.31 -24.61
C SER A 337 33.47 11.36 -23.88
N ARG A 338 34.73 11.73 -23.64
CA ARG A 338 35.70 10.80 -23.01
C ARG A 338 35.37 10.54 -21.54
N ASP A 339 34.97 11.57 -20.79
CA ASP A 339 34.63 11.45 -19.36
C ASP A 339 33.33 10.67 -19.13
N MET A 340 32.31 10.86 -19.98
CA MET A 340 31.08 10.04 -19.94
C MET A 340 31.31 8.60 -20.38
N SER A 341 32.19 8.38 -21.36
CA SER A 341 32.58 7.03 -21.80
C SER A 341 33.38 6.30 -20.73
N ASP A 342 34.26 6.98 -20.00
CA ASP A 342 35.02 6.40 -18.88
C ASP A 342 34.13 6.08 -17.68
N LYS A 343 33.14 6.93 -17.38
CA LYS A 343 32.11 6.63 -16.38
C LYS A 343 31.28 5.43 -16.80
N PHE A 344 30.87 5.36 -18.07
CA PHE A 344 30.11 4.23 -18.60
C PHE A 344 30.91 2.92 -18.52
N LEU A 345 32.21 2.96 -18.84
CA LEU A 345 33.11 1.81 -18.70
C LEU A 345 33.27 1.37 -17.24
N LYS A 346 33.37 2.33 -16.31
CA LYS A 346 33.41 2.07 -14.86
C LYS A 346 32.11 1.44 -14.35
N TYR A 347 30.95 1.92 -14.80
CA TYR A 347 29.66 1.31 -14.45
C TYR A 347 29.50 -0.09 -15.04
N GLN A 348 29.95 -0.29 -16.27
CA GLN A 348 29.89 -1.60 -16.93
C GLN A 348 30.83 -2.61 -16.24
N LYS A 349 32.01 -2.17 -15.80
CA LYS A 349 32.94 -2.99 -15.01
C LYS A 349 32.37 -3.31 -13.63
N LEU A 350 31.80 -2.32 -12.93
CA LEU A 350 31.14 -2.53 -11.64
C LEU A 350 29.95 -3.50 -11.74
N LEU A 351 29.13 -3.37 -12.79
CA LEU A 351 28.04 -4.31 -13.06
C LEU A 351 28.56 -5.72 -13.39
N GLY A 352 29.70 -5.83 -14.09
CA GLY A 352 30.39 -7.09 -14.33
C GLY A 352 30.94 -7.73 -13.05
N ASP A 353 31.51 -6.92 -12.16
CA ASP A 353 32.04 -7.35 -10.87
C ASP A 353 30.91 -7.77 -9.91
N ILE A 354 29.78 -7.04 -9.88
CA ILE A 354 28.58 -7.44 -9.15
C ILE A 354 28.03 -8.76 -9.71
N ARG A 355 27.99 -8.90 -11.04
CA ARG A 355 27.52 -10.12 -11.70
C ARG A 355 28.45 -11.31 -11.44
N SER A 356 29.76 -11.09 -11.31
CA SER A 356 30.72 -12.16 -10.98
C SER A 356 30.61 -12.59 -9.52
N VAL A 357 30.39 -11.64 -8.59
CA VAL A 357 30.11 -11.90 -7.18
C VAL A 357 28.80 -12.67 -7.00
N LEU A 358 27.74 -12.30 -7.74
CA LEU A 358 26.44 -12.99 -7.71
C LEU A 358 26.48 -14.40 -8.31
N ASN A 359 27.36 -14.65 -9.27
CA ASN A 359 27.52 -15.96 -9.93
C ASN A 359 28.63 -16.82 -9.32
N HIS A 360 29.29 -16.36 -8.25
CA HIS A 360 30.33 -17.12 -7.58
C HIS A 360 29.72 -18.31 -6.82
N PRO A 361 30.29 -19.53 -6.89
CA PRO A 361 29.72 -20.74 -6.27
C PRO A 361 29.66 -20.71 -4.73
N ARG A 362 30.19 -19.65 -4.09
CA ARG A 362 30.09 -19.38 -2.64
C ARG A 362 29.27 -18.12 -2.28
N ALA A 363 28.56 -17.51 -3.24
CA ALA A 363 27.68 -16.38 -2.97
C ALA A 363 26.45 -16.81 -2.15
N PRO A 364 25.88 -15.95 -1.28
CA PRO A 364 24.72 -16.31 -0.46
C PRO A 364 23.55 -16.72 -1.37
N LEU A 365 23.17 -17.99 -1.28
CA LEU A 365 22.20 -18.67 -2.15
C LEU A 365 20.75 -18.15 -2.08
N GLN A 366 20.50 -16.95 -1.55
CA GLN A 366 19.14 -16.46 -1.28
C GLN A 366 18.54 -15.57 -2.38
N LEU A 367 19.27 -15.19 -3.44
CA LEU A 367 18.72 -14.30 -4.48
C LEU A 367 18.59 -14.92 -5.88
N HIS A 368 19.00 -16.17 -6.10
CA HIS A 368 18.95 -16.75 -7.45
C HIS A 368 18.58 -18.23 -7.51
N ARG A 369 17.42 -18.60 -6.97
CA ARG A 369 16.69 -19.78 -7.47
C ARG A 369 15.19 -19.76 -7.15
N GLN A 370 14.46 -18.74 -7.59
CA GLN A 370 13.02 -18.91 -7.76
C GLN A 370 12.73 -19.53 -9.13
N LYS A 371 12.25 -20.77 -9.08
CA LYS A 371 11.79 -21.59 -10.20
C LYS A 371 10.42 -21.05 -10.64
N PRO A 372 10.07 -21.05 -11.95
CA PRO A 372 8.81 -20.49 -12.41
C PRO A 372 7.67 -21.48 -12.12
N SER A 373 6.98 -21.33 -10.98
CA SER A 373 5.72 -22.03 -10.74
C SER A 373 4.95 -21.44 -9.56
N SER A 374 4.18 -20.37 -9.81
CA SER A 374 2.90 -20.09 -9.15
C SER A 374 2.27 -18.83 -9.76
N ALA A 375 1.58 -18.99 -10.88
CA ALA A 375 0.88 -17.91 -11.58
C ALA A 375 -0.38 -17.36 -10.85
N GLY A 376 -0.45 -17.48 -9.52
CA GLY A 376 -1.61 -17.07 -8.71
C GLY A 376 -1.33 -15.99 -7.67
N LEU A 377 -0.09 -15.83 -7.20
CA LEU A 377 0.27 -14.85 -6.16
C LEU A 377 0.82 -13.53 -6.71
N GLU A 378 1.36 -13.52 -7.92
CA GLU A 378 2.01 -12.34 -8.51
C GLU A 378 1.01 -11.18 -8.77
N LEU A 379 -0.28 -11.47 -8.98
CA LEU A 379 -1.26 -10.41 -9.23
C LEU A 379 -1.52 -9.50 -8.02
N GLY A 380 -1.23 -9.97 -6.80
CA GLY A 380 -1.37 -9.17 -5.57
C GLY A 380 -0.20 -8.20 -5.37
N GLU A 381 1.02 -8.60 -5.74
CA GLU A 381 2.22 -7.77 -5.61
C GLU A 381 2.24 -6.62 -6.63
N PHE A 382 1.57 -6.75 -7.78
CA PHE A 382 1.43 -5.66 -8.74
C PHE A 382 0.31 -4.66 -8.39
N GLN A 383 -0.57 -4.95 -7.43
CA GLN A 383 -1.59 -3.98 -6.99
C GLN A 383 -1.00 -2.82 -6.21
N THR A 384 0.11 -3.02 -5.49
CA THR A 384 0.83 -1.94 -4.78
C THR A 384 1.61 -1.02 -5.73
N LEU A 385 1.89 -1.49 -6.95
CA LEU A 385 2.60 -0.73 -7.99
C LEU A 385 1.67 0.14 -8.83
N LEU A 386 0.36 -0.15 -8.87
CA LEU A 386 -0.64 0.63 -9.60
C LEU A 386 -0.69 2.12 -9.18
N PRO A 387 -0.75 2.46 -7.87
CA PRO A 387 -0.72 3.85 -7.43
C PRO A 387 0.57 4.58 -7.83
N THR A 388 1.72 3.90 -7.74
CA THR A 388 3.03 4.45 -8.10
C THR A 388 3.13 4.70 -9.60
N LEU A 389 2.65 3.77 -10.43
CA LEU A 389 2.53 3.94 -11.87
C LEU A 389 1.60 5.08 -12.26
N GLU A 390 0.51 5.29 -11.51
CA GLU A 390 -0.42 6.38 -11.73
C GLU A 390 0.20 7.76 -11.38
N VAL A 391 0.98 7.83 -10.31
CA VAL A 391 1.76 9.02 -9.95
C VAL A 391 2.81 9.34 -11.03
N TRP A 392 3.52 8.33 -11.51
CA TRP A 392 4.50 8.51 -12.60
C TRP A 392 3.82 8.95 -13.90
N ALA A 393 2.66 8.39 -14.24
CA ALA A 393 1.88 8.81 -15.40
C ALA A 393 1.44 10.28 -15.30
N ARG A 394 1.03 10.74 -14.12
CA ARG A 394 0.68 12.15 -13.86
C ARG A 394 1.90 13.07 -13.97
N GLN A 395 3.05 12.67 -13.44
CA GLN A 395 4.31 13.42 -13.58
C GLN A 395 4.75 13.53 -15.04
N LEU A 396 4.62 12.45 -15.81
CA LEU A 396 4.94 12.42 -17.24
C LEU A 396 3.97 13.29 -18.05
N TYR A 397 2.68 13.31 -17.68
CA TYR A 397 1.70 14.23 -18.27
C TYR A 397 2.02 15.70 -17.97
N LEU A 398 2.41 16.03 -16.73
CA LEU A 398 2.82 17.38 -16.35
C LEU A 398 4.08 17.84 -17.08
N LEU A 399 5.04 16.96 -17.33
CA LEU A 399 6.23 17.26 -18.13
C LEU A 399 5.90 17.45 -19.61
N LYS A 400 4.89 16.73 -20.12
CA LYS A 400 4.40 16.86 -21.51
C LYS A 400 3.51 18.10 -21.72
N VAL A 401 2.83 18.58 -20.68
CA VAL A 401 2.07 19.85 -20.70
C VAL A 401 2.97 21.07 -20.46
N LYS A 402 4.09 20.91 -19.73
CA LYS A 402 5.10 21.96 -19.53
C LYS A 402 6.12 22.10 -20.65
N THR A 403 6.02 21.33 -21.72
CA THR A 403 6.73 21.63 -22.98
C THR A 403 5.81 22.49 -23.84
N PRO A 404 6.00 23.82 -23.91
CA PRO A 404 5.19 24.64 -24.78
C PRO A 404 5.49 24.26 -26.23
N ALA A 405 4.48 23.70 -26.91
CA ALA A 405 4.31 23.81 -28.35
C ALA A 405 3.96 25.27 -28.71
N GLN A 406 4.79 26.22 -28.29
CA GLN A 406 4.71 27.64 -28.63
C GLN A 406 6.14 28.16 -28.88
N THR A 407 6.71 27.77 -30.01
CA THR A 407 7.78 28.51 -30.70
C THR A 407 7.51 28.44 -32.19
N LEU A 408 6.32 28.88 -32.59
CA LEU A 408 5.96 29.17 -33.99
C LEU A 408 4.89 30.27 -34.03
N GLN A 409 5.14 31.39 -33.33
CA GLN A 409 4.39 32.63 -33.58
C GLN A 409 5.12 33.90 -33.09
N GLN A 410 6.44 33.98 -33.31
CA GLN A 410 7.16 35.26 -33.34
C GLN A 410 8.21 35.22 -34.46
N ARG A 411 7.69 35.22 -35.70
CA ARG A 411 8.40 35.73 -36.87
C ARG A 411 7.34 36.28 -37.82
N GLY A 412 6.91 37.50 -37.49
CA GLY A 412 6.09 38.40 -38.28
C GLY A 412 6.65 39.78 -38.02
#